data_AF-A0A929J447-F1
#
_entry.id   AF-A0A929J447-F1
#
_cell.length_a   1.000
_cell.length_b   1.000
_cell.length_c   1.000
_cell.angle_alpha   90.00
_cell.angle_beta   90.00
_cell.angle_gamma   90.00
#
_symmetry.space_group_name_H-M   'P 1'
#
loop_
_entity.id
_entity.type
_entity.pdbx_description
1 polymer ?
#
loop_
_entity_poly.entity_id
_entity_poly.type
_entity_poly.pdbx_seq_one_letter_code
_entity_poly.pdbx_strand_id
1 'polypeptide(L)'
;MKQISMVKAVLKIAVISVTGLLVACSSSSDSSDSGVVSTTGYVVAAPVNGASVLVKDSTGINTIAGPVTTASDGGYTLDPGSARSGTFILESSGGTYTDEASGDQNVNAGMLKAYVDGATLAVGSQMHLTPASTIVHGMVVNHGVGFSEALKKFKDTFGFDADSAVAPADATNPAADATTEELLAGLRAAAFSQLTKDLGLAPSEQFDLLKALAEDLAFGDLDGEGDAGVDIPVTANVMLPVDIHNRFSQALVNFHQDFDEDTNDNTGLTSDQIGTVPFAKVALTSAYKIVYKPGMMDAMEGKTMFKLLITDHNDQPASGSGLDFTLMPMMHMAGHKHSTPMLDCVEIGITGEYDCTVYYLMSSMMGYWDLKVDLDGSMMTTTDIAHFYPTVMMPMGDTAKVTLKGVEDTITNMDGLTVSRSYPIFKESLMGSPGLYNFSVFVAAQETMMSFPAVFVNSMLSGNALVNVIVEISADDGASWILATDGGNGIWSVTGLTLTDGVADEIRVRLTVNDGTVDEMKTTNGLLREVDVNDYQIFTVTP
;
A
#
# COMPACT_ATOMS: atom_id res chain seq x y z
N MET A 1 8.33 30.53 -44.26
CA MET A 1 7.02 31.05 -43.79
C MET A 1 6.87 30.64 -42.33
N LYS A 2 6.80 31.66 -41.46
CA LYS A 2 6.49 31.69 -40.02
C LYS A 2 6.67 30.40 -39.18
N GLN A 3 7.82 30.31 -38.53
CA GLN A 3 7.94 29.81 -37.15
C GLN A 3 7.28 30.82 -36.20
N ILE A 4 6.46 30.36 -35.27
CA ILE A 4 6.03 31.12 -34.09
C ILE A 4 6.64 30.42 -32.88
N SER A 5 7.73 31.01 -32.37
CA SER A 5 8.20 30.84 -31.01
C SER A 5 7.52 31.92 -30.17
N MET A 6 6.86 31.54 -29.08
CA MET A 6 6.44 32.47 -28.03
C MET A 6 6.92 31.95 -26.68
N VAL A 7 8.08 32.47 -26.29
CA VAL A 7 8.47 32.70 -24.90
C VAL A 7 7.41 33.61 -24.27
N LYS A 8 6.76 33.18 -23.19
CA LYS A 8 6.00 34.08 -22.32
C LYS A 8 6.65 34.13 -20.94
N ALA A 9 7.01 35.35 -20.58
CA ALA A 9 7.68 35.74 -19.36
C ALA A 9 6.78 35.53 -18.13
N VAL A 10 7.38 35.01 -17.08
CA VAL A 10 6.86 35.00 -15.71
C VAL A 10 6.90 36.45 -15.19
N LEU A 11 5.73 37.03 -14.92
CA LEU A 11 5.61 38.27 -14.17
C LEU A 11 4.87 37.96 -12.86
N LYS A 12 5.64 37.82 -11.78
CA LYS A 12 5.12 37.74 -10.42
C LYS A 12 4.62 39.14 -10.01
N ILE A 13 3.31 39.30 -9.86
CA ILE A 13 2.71 40.41 -9.12
C ILE A 13 1.94 39.80 -7.95
N ALA A 14 2.45 40.06 -6.74
CA ALA A 14 1.76 39.77 -5.50
C ALA A 14 0.65 40.83 -5.29
N VAL A 15 -0.59 40.37 -5.18
CA VAL A 15 -1.70 41.15 -4.60
C VAL A 15 -2.29 40.30 -3.49
N ILE A 16 -1.96 40.67 -2.26
CA ILE A 16 -2.59 40.18 -1.04
C ILE A 16 -3.88 40.99 -0.88
N SER A 17 -5.02 40.37 -1.15
CA SER A 17 -6.34 40.87 -0.77
C SER A 17 -6.85 40.05 0.40
N VAL A 18 -6.57 40.53 1.61
CA VAL A 18 -7.22 40.11 2.85
C VAL A 18 -8.64 40.68 2.83
N THR A 19 -9.64 39.83 2.64
CA THR A 19 -11.03 40.13 2.99
C THR A 19 -11.40 39.31 4.21
N GLY A 20 -11.14 39.89 5.38
CA GLY A 20 -11.74 39.44 6.63
C GLY A 20 -13.22 39.82 6.67
N LEU A 21 -14.09 38.83 6.92
CA LEU A 21 -15.44 39.10 7.36
C LEU A 21 -15.41 39.61 8.80
N LEU A 22 -15.52 40.93 8.95
CA LEU A 22 -15.88 41.61 10.20
C LEU A 22 -17.39 41.49 10.40
N VAL A 23 -17.82 40.71 11.39
CA VAL A 23 -19.17 40.80 11.97
C VAL A 23 -19.20 41.95 12.98
N ALA A 24 -20.30 42.69 12.95
CA ALA A 24 -20.50 44.03 13.48
C ALA A 24 -20.31 44.18 15.01
N CYS A 25 -19.61 45.24 15.41
CA CYS A 25 -19.71 45.84 16.74
C CYS A 25 -21.05 46.57 16.89
N SER A 26 -21.87 46.11 17.84
CA SER A 26 -22.89 46.90 18.54
C SER A 26 -22.40 47.16 19.97
N SER A 27 -22.45 48.41 20.39
CA SER A 27 -21.74 48.97 21.54
C SER A 27 -22.32 48.59 22.92
N SER A 28 -21.38 48.42 23.87
CA SER A 28 -21.46 48.77 25.31
C SER A 28 -22.21 47.85 26.27
N SER A 29 -21.48 46.97 26.98
CA SER A 29 -21.32 46.99 28.45
C SER A 29 -20.30 45.93 28.89
N ASP A 30 -19.37 46.33 29.77
CA ASP A 30 -18.38 45.45 30.40
C ASP A 30 -19.04 44.23 31.04
N SER A 31 -18.78 43.07 30.44
CA SER A 31 -18.90 41.78 31.10
C SER A 31 -17.71 40.95 30.63
N SER A 32 -17.02 40.33 31.56
CA SER A 32 -15.92 39.41 31.32
C SER A 32 -16.42 38.26 30.45
N ASP A 33 -16.26 38.39 29.14
CA ASP A 33 -16.65 37.37 28.18
C ASP A 33 -15.77 36.16 28.41
N SER A 34 -16.41 35.13 28.96
CA SER A 34 -15.79 33.83 29.16
C SER A 34 -15.77 33.20 27.77
N GLY A 35 -14.71 33.48 27.00
CA GLY A 35 -14.59 33.12 25.59
C GLY A 35 -15.20 31.75 25.29
N VAL A 36 -16.34 31.76 24.60
CA VAL A 36 -17.05 30.56 24.19
C VAL A 36 -16.19 29.85 23.14
N VAL A 37 -15.56 28.73 23.50
CA VAL A 37 -14.80 27.90 22.57
C VAL A 37 -15.78 26.93 21.90
N SER A 38 -16.23 27.30 20.71
CA SER A 38 -16.97 26.40 19.83
C SER A 38 -16.03 25.39 19.18
N THR A 39 -16.43 24.12 19.16
CA THR A 39 -15.80 23.04 18.37
C THR A 39 -16.58 22.89 17.06
N THR A 40 -15.89 22.94 15.93
CA THR A 40 -16.47 22.64 14.62
C THR A 40 -16.12 21.21 14.21
N GLY A 41 -16.83 20.66 13.24
CA GLY A 41 -16.61 19.28 12.83
C GLY A 41 -17.43 18.88 11.63
N TYR A 42 -17.19 17.67 11.15
CA TYR A 42 -17.93 17.04 10.07
C TYR A 42 -18.37 15.64 10.52
N VAL A 43 -19.57 15.22 10.13
CA VAL A 43 -20.03 13.84 10.24
C VAL A 43 -19.89 13.19 8.87
N VAL A 44 -19.02 12.18 8.76
CA VAL A 44 -18.63 11.59 7.49
C VAL A 44 -18.74 10.07 7.52
N ALA A 45 -19.63 9.53 6.70
CA ALA A 45 -19.49 8.21 6.07
C ALA A 45 -19.30 8.44 4.56
N ALA A 46 -20.17 9.30 4.02
CA ALA A 46 -19.89 10.46 3.17
C ALA A 46 -20.45 11.69 3.91
N PRO A 47 -20.47 12.93 3.38
CA PRO A 47 -21.13 14.06 4.04
C PRO A 47 -22.56 13.74 4.53
N VAL A 48 -22.76 13.64 5.85
CA VAL A 48 -24.06 13.26 6.43
C VAL A 48 -24.93 14.49 6.67
N ASN A 49 -25.96 14.66 5.86
CA ASN A 49 -26.91 15.77 5.96
C ASN A 49 -27.99 15.53 7.03
N GLY A 50 -28.25 16.52 7.89
CA GLY A 50 -29.38 16.50 8.82
C GLY A 50 -29.22 15.59 10.03
N ALA A 51 -28.02 15.13 10.35
CA ALA A 51 -27.73 14.35 11.55
C ALA A 51 -27.78 15.22 12.82
N SER A 52 -28.24 14.63 13.92
CA SER A 52 -28.24 15.25 15.25
C SER A 52 -26.94 14.93 15.98
N VAL A 53 -26.12 15.94 16.24
CA VAL A 53 -24.82 15.82 16.94
C VAL A 53 -24.94 16.31 18.38
N LEU A 54 -24.42 15.51 19.31
CA LEU A 54 -24.51 15.75 20.75
C LEU A 54 -23.21 15.34 21.45
N VAL A 55 -22.94 16.01 22.58
CA VAL A 55 -21.83 15.68 23.48
C VAL A 55 -22.39 14.91 24.65
N LYS A 56 -21.82 13.74 24.93
CA LYS A 56 -22.11 12.95 26.12
C LYS A 56 -20.91 12.88 27.04
N ASP A 57 -21.16 12.58 28.31
CA ASP A 57 -20.11 12.27 29.27
C ASP A 57 -19.28 11.04 28.86
N SER A 58 -18.21 10.78 29.60
CA SER A 58 -17.31 9.63 29.37
C SER A 58 -18.00 8.26 29.50
N THR A 59 -19.21 8.21 30.06
CA THR A 59 -20.03 6.98 30.14
C THR A 59 -20.93 6.80 28.94
N GLY A 60 -21.11 7.83 28.10
CA GLY A 60 -22.01 7.82 26.96
C GLY A 60 -23.50 7.87 27.36
N ILE A 61 -23.81 8.20 28.61
CA ILE A 61 -25.19 8.19 29.14
C ILE A 61 -25.77 9.60 29.18
N ASN A 62 -25.08 10.56 29.82
CA ASN A 62 -25.63 11.88 30.04
C ASN A 62 -25.23 12.85 28.92
N THR A 63 -26.21 13.51 28.30
CA THR A 63 -25.95 14.60 27.35
C THR A 63 -25.48 15.84 28.10
N ILE A 64 -24.31 16.36 27.70
CA ILE A 64 -23.69 17.57 28.25
C ILE A 64 -23.97 18.77 27.36
N ALA A 65 -24.01 18.59 26.03
CA ALA A 65 -24.27 19.65 25.06
C ALA A 65 -24.97 19.13 23.79
N GLY A 66 -25.58 20.04 23.04
CA GLY A 66 -26.39 19.75 21.85
C GLY A 66 -27.88 19.53 22.17
N PRO A 67 -28.68 19.06 21.19
CA PRO A 67 -28.26 18.67 19.84
C PRO A 67 -28.01 19.87 18.92
N VAL A 68 -27.11 19.71 17.96
CA VAL A 68 -27.00 20.56 16.77
C VAL A 68 -27.24 19.70 15.52
N THR A 69 -27.68 20.32 14.43
CA THR A 69 -27.97 19.59 13.18
C THR A 69 -26.86 19.83 12.17
N THR A 70 -26.39 18.77 11.51
CA THR A 70 -25.40 18.90 10.43
C THR A 70 -26.00 19.57 9.20
N ALA A 71 -25.18 20.38 8.52
CA ALA A 71 -25.50 20.93 7.21
C ALA A 71 -25.37 19.86 6.11
N SER A 72 -25.66 20.23 4.86
CA SER A 72 -25.62 19.32 3.71
C SER A 72 -24.24 18.77 3.38
N ASP A 73 -23.19 19.46 3.82
CA ASP A 73 -21.79 19.05 3.74
C ASP A 73 -21.35 18.21 4.94
N GLY A 74 -22.27 17.85 5.84
CA GLY A 74 -21.96 17.14 7.09
C GLY A 74 -21.40 18.03 8.20
N GLY A 75 -21.21 19.32 7.94
CA GLY A 75 -20.60 20.27 8.86
C GLY A 75 -21.49 20.59 10.07
N TYR A 76 -20.88 20.75 11.25
CA TYR A 76 -21.55 21.22 12.45
C TYR A 76 -20.68 22.17 13.28
N THR A 77 -21.31 22.86 14.23
CA THR A 77 -20.64 23.69 15.24
C THR A 77 -21.36 23.50 16.57
N LEU A 78 -20.64 23.13 17.63
CA LEU A 78 -21.21 22.98 18.97
C LEU A 78 -20.23 23.44 20.05
N ASP A 79 -20.73 23.92 21.18
CA ASP A 79 -19.90 24.19 22.35
C ASP A 79 -19.97 23.02 23.34
N PRO A 80 -18.86 22.28 23.61
CA PRO A 80 -18.84 21.18 24.57
C PRO A 80 -19.00 21.63 26.03
N GLY A 81 -19.01 22.94 26.30
CA GLY A 81 -19.28 23.51 27.61
C GLY A 81 -18.21 23.14 28.65
N SER A 82 -18.64 22.69 29.83
CA SER A 82 -17.74 22.29 30.93
C SER A 82 -17.00 20.96 30.70
N ALA A 83 -17.35 20.20 29.64
CA ALA A 83 -16.71 18.93 29.29
C ALA A 83 -15.23 19.07 28.90
N ARG A 84 -14.75 20.29 28.63
CA ARG A 84 -13.35 20.58 28.28
C ARG A 84 -12.33 20.19 29.35
N SER A 85 -12.76 19.90 30.57
CA SER A 85 -11.88 19.52 31.68
C SER A 85 -11.64 18.02 31.80
N GLY A 86 -12.26 17.20 30.93
CA GLY A 86 -12.10 15.75 30.95
C GLY A 86 -12.53 15.10 29.65
N THR A 87 -12.67 13.78 29.68
CA THR A 87 -13.07 13.01 28.52
C THR A 87 -14.57 13.10 28.26
N PHE A 88 -14.94 13.19 26.99
CA PHE A 88 -16.32 13.13 26.54
C PHE A 88 -16.46 12.37 25.21
N ILE A 89 -17.70 12.08 24.83
CA ILE A 89 -18.04 11.39 23.59
C ILE A 89 -18.83 12.34 22.71
N LEU A 90 -18.41 12.49 21.45
CA LEU A 90 -19.25 13.05 20.40
C LEU A 90 -20.03 11.91 19.75
N GLU A 91 -21.31 12.12 19.54
CA GLU A 91 -22.19 11.15 18.89
C GLU A 91 -23.10 11.87 17.89
N SER A 92 -23.18 11.33 16.68
CA SER A 92 -24.20 11.68 15.70
C SER A 92 -25.27 10.60 15.63
N SER A 93 -26.49 11.00 15.28
CA SER A 93 -27.60 10.08 15.00
C SER A 93 -28.56 10.64 13.95
N GLY A 94 -29.09 9.75 13.11
CA GLY A 94 -30.00 10.11 12.02
C GLY A 94 -29.29 10.85 10.89
N GLY A 95 -30.08 11.52 10.05
CA GLY A 95 -29.59 12.14 8.82
C GLY A 95 -29.44 11.14 7.68
N THR A 96 -28.97 11.64 6.53
CA THR A 96 -28.80 10.85 5.32
C THR A 96 -27.53 11.24 4.57
N TYR A 97 -26.95 10.30 3.82
CA TYR A 97 -25.79 10.54 2.97
C TYR A 97 -25.97 9.88 1.60
N THR A 98 -25.07 10.22 0.67
CA THR A 98 -24.89 9.49 -0.59
C THR A 98 -23.73 8.53 -0.40
N ASP A 99 -23.94 7.23 -0.59
CA ASP A 99 -22.86 6.25 -0.44
C ASP A 99 -21.81 6.43 -1.54
N GLU A 100 -20.55 6.59 -1.16
CA GLU A 100 -19.47 6.91 -2.11
C GLU A 100 -19.20 5.73 -3.05
N ALA A 101 -19.38 4.48 -2.60
CA ALA A 101 -19.02 3.30 -3.37
C ALA A 101 -20.15 2.80 -4.30
N SER A 102 -21.41 2.88 -3.88
CA SER A 102 -22.57 2.47 -4.68
C SER A 102 -23.22 3.63 -5.45
N GLY A 103 -23.04 4.87 -4.97
CA GLY A 103 -23.76 6.04 -5.48
C GLY A 103 -25.21 6.14 -5.00
N ASP A 104 -25.65 5.27 -4.07
CA ASP A 104 -27.00 5.28 -3.53
C ASP A 104 -27.26 6.56 -2.73
N GLN A 105 -28.33 7.27 -3.07
CA GLN A 105 -28.69 8.53 -2.44
C GLN A 105 -29.67 8.35 -1.28
N ASN A 106 -29.63 9.27 -0.32
CA ASN A 106 -30.53 9.30 0.84
C ASN A 106 -30.45 8.02 1.70
N VAL A 107 -29.27 7.41 1.77
CA VAL A 107 -29.01 6.29 2.68
C VAL A 107 -29.13 6.83 4.11
N ASN A 108 -29.90 6.14 4.95
CA ASN A 108 -30.03 6.51 6.36
C ASN A 108 -28.68 6.31 7.06
N ALA A 109 -28.17 7.37 7.67
CA ALA A 109 -26.96 7.29 8.48
C ALA A 109 -27.27 6.64 9.84
N GLY A 110 -26.41 5.72 10.24
CA GLY A 110 -26.36 5.18 11.59
C GLY A 110 -25.64 6.14 12.55
N MET A 111 -25.18 5.60 13.67
CA MET A 111 -24.41 6.39 14.64
C MET A 111 -22.94 6.41 14.26
N LEU A 112 -22.36 7.61 14.19
CA LEU A 112 -20.90 7.80 14.20
C LEU A 112 -20.50 8.45 15.52
N LYS A 113 -19.33 8.07 16.03
CA LYS A 113 -18.87 8.47 17.36
C LYS A 113 -17.39 8.82 17.36
N ALA A 114 -17.00 9.68 18.29
CA ALA A 114 -15.61 9.98 18.56
C ALA A 114 -15.40 10.07 20.07
N TYR A 115 -14.34 9.40 20.55
CA TYR A 115 -13.87 9.52 21.92
C TYR A 115 -12.86 10.67 22.00
N VAL A 116 -13.10 11.63 22.89
CA VAL A 116 -12.35 12.89 22.92
C VAL A 116 -11.79 13.13 24.31
N ASP A 117 -10.48 13.35 24.41
CA ASP A 117 -9.89 13.94 25.60
C ASP A 117 -10.07 15.45 25.53
N GLY A 118 -11.05 16.00 26.28
CA GLY A 118 -11.36 17.43 26.24
C GLY A 118 -10.20 18.33 26.65
N ALA A 119 -9.19 17.81 27.36
CA ALA A 119 -7.99 18.55 27.72
C ALA A 119 -7.10 18.88 26.50
N THR A 120 -7.27 18.20 25.37
CA THR A 120 -6.52 18.46 24.13
C THR A 120 -7.17 19.52 23.25
N LEU A 121 -8.39 19.98 23.59
CA LEU A 121 -9.13 20.94 22.78
C LEU A 121 -8.70 22.37 23.08
N ALA A 122 -8.32 23.08 22.01
CA ALA A 122 -8.02 24.50 22.01
C ALA A 122 -9.13 25.28 21.28
N VAL A 123 -9.04 26.61 21.35
CA VAL A 123 -9.92 27.49 20.55
C VAL A 123 -9.73 27.17 19.06
N GLY A 124 -10.82 26.83 18.38
CA GLY A 124 -10.79 26.48 16.95
C GLY A 124 -10.45 25.02 16.66
N SER A 125 -10.36 24.15 17.66
CA SER A 125 -10.24 22.71 17.44
C SER A 125 -11.39 22.18 16.58
N GLN A 126 -11.04 21.33 15.63
CA GLN A 126 -11.99 20.57 14.82
C GLN A 126 -12.06 19.14 15.33
N MET A 127 -13.25 18.56 15.31
CA MET A 127 -13.48 17.17 15.69
C MET A 127 -14.43 16.54 14.67
N HIS A 128 -13.96 15.51 13.97
CA HIS A 128 -14.74 14.83 12.95
C HIS A 128 -15.22 13.46 13.45
N LEU A 129 -16.45 13.12 13.06
CA LEU A 129 -17.11 11.86 13.36
C LEU A 129 -17.02 11.00 12.09
N THR A 130 -16.11 10.04 12.08
CA THR A 130 -15.73 9.24 10.90
C THR A 130 -15.84 7.73 11.20
N PRO A 131 -15.71 6.85 10.20
CA PRO A 131 -15.62 5.41 10.44
C PRO A 131 -14.46 5.06 11.40
N ALA A 132 -13.30 5.67 11.18
CA ALA A 132 -12.10 5.47 11.99
C ALA A 132 -12.31 5.89 13.46
N SER A 133 -12.87 7.09 13.69
CA SER A 133 -13.15 7.55 15.06
C SER A 133 -14.20 6.67 15.76
N THR A 134 -15.14 6.10 15.00
CA THR A 134 -16.21 5.23 15.50
C THR A 134 -15.65 3.86 15.92
N ILE A 135 -14.73 3.28 15.14
CA ILE A 135 -14.04 2.03 15.49
C ILE A 135 -13.23 2.23 16.77
N VAL A 136 -12.45 3.30 16.86
CA VAL A 136 -11.68 3.63 18.08
C VAL A 136 -12.60 3.84 19.28
N HIS A 137 -13.70 4.57 19.13
CA HIS A 137 -14.71 4.71 20.17
C HIS A 137 -15.24 3.34 20.61
N GLY A 138 -15.58 2.44 19.67
CA GLY A 138 -16.08 1.10 19.96
C GLY A 138 -15.13 0.30 20.84
N MET A 139 -13.85 0.23 20.46
CA MET A 139 -12.81 -0.42 21.25
C MET A 139 -12.73 0.12 22.69
N VAL A 140 -12.77 1.45 22.85
CA VAL A 140 -12.61 2.09 24.16
C VAL A 140 -13.85 1.92 25.04
N VAL A 141 -15.02 2.25 24.52
CA VAL A 141 -16.25 2.39 25.32
C VAL A 141 -16.97 1.05 25.45
N ASN A 142 -16.98 0.21 24.41
CA ASN A 142 -17.73 -1.05 24.42
C ASN A 142 -16.85 -2.23 24.88
N HIS A 143 -15.55 -2.20 24.61
CA HIS A 143 -14.64 -3.32 24.88
C HIS A 143 -13.55 -2.99 25.93
N GLY A 144 -13.49 -1.76 26.42
CA GLY A 144 -12.61 -1.37 27.53
C GLY A 144 -11.13 -1.27 27.18
N VAL A 145 -10.77 -1.19 25.89
CA VAL A 145 -9.39 -0.98 25.45
C VAL A 145 -8.94 0.43 25.84
N GLY A 146 -7.71 0.59 26.33
CA GLY A 146 -7.19 1.93 26.66
C GLY A 146 -7.11 2.82 25.41
N PHE A 147 -7.45 4.11 25.51
CA PHE A 147 -7.52 5.00 24.32
C PHE A 147 -6.23 5.04 23.48
N SER A 148 -5.06 5.14 24.12
CA SER A 148 -3.77 5.11 23.40
C SER A 148 -3.49 3.76 22.75
N GLU A 149 -3.96 2.66 23.35
CA GLU A 149 -3.81 1.32 22.80
C GLU A 149 -4.77 1.10 21.62
N ALA A 150 -6.00 1.60 21.73
CA ALA A 150 -7.00 1.61 20.66
C ALA A 150 -6.49 2.37 19.42
N LEU A 151 -5.89 3.55 19.61
CA LEU A 151 -5.27 4.31 18.52
C LEU A 151 -4.10 3.54 17.89
N LYS A 152 -3.26 2.89 18.70
CA LYS A 152 -2.13 2.08 18.20
C LYS A 152 -2.62 0.87 17.41
N LYS A 153 -3.56 0.09 17.95
CA LYS A 153 -4.20 -1.05 17.27
C LYS A 153 -4.80 -0.62 15.94
N PHE A 154 -5.58 0.46 15.93
CA PHE A 154 -6.13 1.01 14.70
C PHE A 154 -5.03 1.33 13.68
N LYS A 155 -3.98 2.06 14.08
CA LYS A 155 -2.88 2.45 13.19
C LYS A 155 -2.12 1.25 12.63
N ASP A 156 -1.78 0.29 13.48
CA ASP A 156 -1.02 -0.90 13.08
C ASP A 156 -1.82 -1.77 12.09
N THR A 157 -3.14 -1.81 12.24
CA THR A 157 -4.04 -2.57 11.38
C THR A 157 -4.38 -1.84 10.09
N PHE A 158 -4.81 -0.58 10.15
CA PHE A 158 -5.29 0.15 8.97
C PHE A 158 -4.21 0.96 8.27
N GLY A 159 -2.98 1.00 8.79
CA GLY A 159 -1.85 1.70 8.17
C GLY A 159 -1.92 3.24 8.26
N PHE A 160 -2.89 3.80 8.99
CA PHE A 160 -3.05 5.23 9.19
C PHE A 160 -3.64 5.60 10.55
N ASP A 161 -3.42 6.85 10.98
CA ASP A 161 -3.94 7.36 12.24
C ASP A 161 -5.45 7.67 12.13
N ALA A 162 -6.24 7.29 13.14
CA ALA A 162 -7.64 7.70 13.30
C ALA A 162 -7.74 9.18 13.74
N ASP A 163 -7.18 10.08 12.94
CA ASP A 163 -7.08 11.50 13.26
C ASP A 163 -8.45 12.19 13.07
N SER A 164 -9.07 12.55 14.19
CA SER A 164 -10.33 13.30 14.20
C SER A 164 -10.15 14.79 13.99
N ALA A 165 -8.93 15.31 13.82
CA ALA A 165 -8.65 16.74 13.61
C ALA A 165 -8.51 17.14 12.14
N VAL A 166 -8.37 16.16 11.23
CA VAL A 166 -8.32 16.38 9.77
C VAL A 166 -9.71 16.17 9.19
N ALA A 167 -10.26 17.18 8.52
CA ALA A 167 -11.57 17.11 7.89
C ALA A 167 -11.52 16.17 6.67
N PRO A 168 -12.31 15.09 6.61
CA PRO A 168 -12.38 14.29 5.41
C PRO A 168 -13.07 15.07 4.29
N ALA A 169 -12.45 15.14 3.11
CA ALA A 169 -13.12 15.60 1.90
C ALA A 169 -14.14 14.56 1.43
N ASP A 170 -15.17 14.99 0.72
CA ASP A 170 -16.03 14.08 -0.04
C ASP A 170 -15.20 13.49 -1.18
N ALA A 171 -14.97 12.17 -1.17
CA ALA A 171 -14.10 11.53 -2.15
C ALA A 171 -14.73 11.55 -3.56
N THR A 172 -16.06 11.66 -3.65
CA THR A 172 -16.80 11.70 -4.93
C THR A 172 -16.97 13.10 -5.48
N ASN A 173 -16.83 14.13 -4.66
CA ASN A 173 -16.96 15.51 -5.07
C ASN A 173 -16.12 16.44 -4.15
N PRO A 174 -14.78 16.32 -4.18
CA PRO A 174 -13.94 17.08 -3.28
C PRO A 174 -13.98 18.57 -3.60
N ALA A 175 -13.79 19.40 -2.57
CA ALA A 175 -13.63 20.83 -2.76
C ALA A 175 -12.35 21.11 -3.58
N ALA A 176 -12.40 22.10 -4.47
CA ALA A 176 -11.27 22.42 -5.37
C ALA A 176 -10.00 22.89 -4.63
N ASP A 177 -10.14 23.32 -3.37
CA ASP A 177 -9.06 23.75 -2.48
C ASP A 177 -8.79 22.75 -1.34
N ALA A 178 -9.35 21.54 -1.39
CA ALA A 178 -9.04 20.48 -0.44
C ALA A 178 -7.55 20.13 -0.47
N THR A 179 -6.96 20.03 0.72
CA THR A 179 -5.58 19.61 0.91
C THR A 179 -5.41 18.11 0.66
N THR A 180 -4.18 17.67 0.38
CA THR A 180 -3.88 16.25 0.18
C THR A 180 -4.25 15.42 1.42
N GLU A 181 -4.07 15.95 2.62
CA GLU A 181 -4.45 15.31 3.87
C GLU A 181 -5.97 15.13 4.00
N GLU A 182 -6.77 16.14 3.61
CA GLU A 182 -8.23 16.07 3.62
C GLU A 182 -8.76 15.09 2.56
N LEU A 183 -8.18 15.10 1.36
CA LEU A 183 -8.47 14.14 0.28
C LEU A 183 -8.18 12.71 0.72
N LEU A 184 -7.03 12.49 1.36
CA LEU A 184 -6.63 11.18 1.86
C LEU A 184 -7.52 10.70 3.02
N ALA A 185 -7.94 11.60 3.90
CA ALA A 185 -8.92 11.30 4.94
C ALA A 185 -10.29 10.92 4.35
N GLY A 186 -10.71 11.60 3.28
CA GLY A 186 -11.90 11.27 2.49
C GLY A 186 -11.82 9.89 1.85
N LEU A 187 -10.74 9.61 1.13
CA LEU A 187 -10.48 8.31 0.50
C LEU A 187 -10.56 7.15 1.51
N ARG A 188 -9.96 7.33 2.69
CA ARG A 188 -9.98 6.32 3.77
C ARG A 188 -11.37 6.12 4.38
N ALA A 189 -12.20 7.16 4.43
CA ALA A 189 -13.59 7.02 4.83
C ALA A 189 -14.39 6.24 3.78
N ALA A 190 -14.20 6.58 2.50
CA ALA A 190 -14.83 5.92 1.35
C ALA A 190 -14.46 4.44 1.24
N ALA A 191 -13.24 4.06 1.65
CA ALA A 191 -12.81 2.65 1.69
C ALA A 191 -13.72 1.77 2.57
N PHE A 192 -14.35 2.32 3.62
CA PHE A 192 -15.33 1.57 4.42
C PHE A 192 -16.67 1.39 3.69
N SER A 193 -17.07 2.36 2.88
CA SER A 193 -18.24 2.25 1.99
C SER A 193 -17.98 1.18 0.91
N GLN A 194 -16.78 1.19 0.32
CA GLN A 194 -16.35 0.17 -0.64
C GLN A 194 -16.28 -1.22 0.01
N LEU A 195 -15.74 -1.33 1.23
CA LEU A 195 -15.71 -2.58 1.97
C LEU A 195 -17.13 -3.11 2.25
N THR A 196 -18.06 -2.22 2.59
CA THR A 196 -19.48 -2.56 2.80
C THR A 196 -20.07 -3.17 1.52
N LYS A 197 -19.83 -2.53 0.37
CA LYS A 197 -20.25 -3.02 -0.95
C LYS A 197 -19.58 -4.36 -1.30
N ASP A 198 -18.28 -4.51 -1.07
CA ASP A 198 -17.50 -5.72 -1.38
C ASP A 198 -17.95 -6.94 -0.54
N LEU A 199 -18.48 -6.70 0.66
CA LEU A 199 -19.10 -7.73 1.52
C LEU A 199 -20.56 -8.04 1.14
N GLY A 200 -21.13 -7.36 0.13
CA GLY A 200 -22.52 -7.53 -0.28
C GLY A 200 -23.53 -6.98 0.72
N LEU A 201 -23.11 -6.08 1.61
CA LEU A 201 -23.98 -5.41 2.58
C LEU A 201 -24.67 -4.21 1.93
N ALA A 202 -25.85 -3.84 2.45
CA ALA A 202 -26.49 -2.59 2.08
C ALA A 202 -25.71 -1.41 2.67
N PRO A 203 -25.67 -0.23 2.01
CA PRO A 203 -24.94 0.94 2.53
C PRO A 203 -25.30 1.30 3.99
N SER A 204 -26.56 1.19 4.38
CA SER A 204 -26.99 1.44 5.77
C SER A 204 -26.42 0.46 6.81
N GLU A 205 -25.93 -0.70 6.39
CA GLU A 205 -25.33 -1.72 7.26
C GLU A 205 -23.84 -1.43 7.52
N GLN A 206 -23.24 -0.42 6.86
CA GLN A 206 -21.87 0.04 7.13
C GLN A 206 -21.66 0.30 8.62
N PHE A 207 -22.63 0.88 9.32
CA PHE A 207 -22.50 1.21 10.75
C PHE A 207 -22.53 -0.02 11.67
N ASP A 208 -23.07 -1.15 11.21
CA ASP A 208 -22.97 -2.41 11.92
C ASP A 208 -21.62 -3.09 11.63
N LEU A 209 -21.11 -2.96 10.39
CA LEU A 209 -19.73 -3.35 10.05
C LEU A 209 -18.70 -2.62 10.91
N LEU A 210 -18.86 -1.31 11.15
CA LEU A 210 -17.94 -0.55 12.01
C LEU A 210 -17.94 -1.05 13.47
N LYS A 211 -19.07 -1.57 13.97
CA LYS A 211 -19.13 -2.18 15.31
C LYS A 211 -18.43 -3.52 15.31
N ALA A 212 -18.66 -4.35 14.30
CA ALA A 212 -18.01 -5.65 14.16
C ALA A 212 -16.48 -5.51 14.07
N LEU A 213 -15.98 -4.56 13.27
CA LEU A 213 -14.54 -4.26 13.17
C LEU A 213 -13.94 -3.78 14.51
N ALA A 214 -14.71 -3.03 15.31
CA ALA A 214 -14.26 -2.58 16.62
C ALA A 214 -14.20 -3.71 17.65
N GLU A 215 -15.11 -4.69 17.57
CA GLU A 215 -15.11 -5.89 18.40
C GLU A 215 -13.92 -6.79 18.06
N ASP A 216 -13.73 -7.09 16.78
CA ASP A 216 -12.62 -7.89 16.25
C ASP A 216 -11.27 -7.33 16.71
N LEU A 217 -11.03 -6.04 16.42
CA LEU A 217 -9.79 -5.37 16.77
C LEU A 217 -9.57 -5.22 18.30
N ALA A 218 -10.64 -5.21 19.09
CA ALA A 218 -10.52 -5.17 20.55
C ALA A 218 -9.99 -6.49 21.13
N PHE A 219 -10.30 -7.62 20.51
CA PHE A 219 -9.92 -8.96 20.99
C PHE A 219 -8.75 -9.59 20.25
N GLY A 220 -8.30 -9.03 19.13
CA GLY A 220 -7.18 -9.59 18.39
C GLY A 220 -6.66 -8.71 17.26
N ASP A 221 -6.33 -9.40 16.17
CA ASP A 221 -6.12 -8.82 14.85
C ASP A 221 -7.46 -8.82 14.10
N LEU A 222 -7.51 -8.25 12.90
CA LEU A 222 -8.71 -8.30 12.05
C LEU A 222 -8.82 -9.67 11.35
N ASP A 223 -9.30 -10.66 12.08
CA ASP A 223 -9.44 -12.05 11.64
C ASP A 223 -10.88 -12.58 11.77
N GLY A 224 -11.86 -11.70 11.97
CA GLY A 224 -13.27 -12.06 12.02
C GLY A 224 -13.71 -12.70 13.34
N GLU A 225 -12.81 -12.83 14.31
CA GLU A 225 -13.05 -13.50 15.58
C GLU A 225 -13.07 -12.51 16.77
N GLY A 226 -14.07 -12.65 17.62
CA GLY A 226 -14.20 -11.89 18.85
C GLY A 226 -13.54 -12.58 20.05
N ASP A 227 -14.03 -12.25 21.24
CA ASP A 227 -13.53 -12.85 22.48
C ASP A 227 -13.61 -14.39 22.45
N ALA A 228 -12.49 -15.04 22.77
CA ALA A 228 -12.32 -16.49 22.75
C ALA A 228 -12.59 -17.18 21.40
N GLY A 229 -12.41 -16.49 20.27
CA GLY A 229 -12.51 -17.09 18.93
C GLY A 229 -13.94 -17.25 18.42
N VAL A 230 -14.86 -16.40 18.89
CA VAL A 230 -16.27 -16.43 18.48
C VAL A 230 -16.45 -15.60 17.21
N ASP A 231 -16.96 -16.21 16.14
CA ASP A 231 -17.26 -15.48 14.90
C ASP A 231 -18.16 -14.26 15.16
N ILE A 232 -17.80 -13.11 14.57
CA ILE A 232 -18.52 -11.86 14.77
C ILE A 232 -19.58 -11.67 13.67
N PRO A 233 -20.89 -11.57 14.00
CA PRO A 233 -21.91 -11.22 13.02
C PRO A 233 -21.85 -9.73 12.68
N VAL A 234 -21.82 -9.38 11.39
CA VAL A 234 -22.09 -8.02 10.93
C VAL A 234 -23.61 -7.78 10.87
N THR A 235 -24.33 -8.75 10.33
CA THR A 235 -25.80 -8.78 10.32
C THR A 235 -26.28 -10.17 10.76
N ALA A 236 -27.60 -10.40 10.77
CA ALA A 236 -28.14 -11.72 11.08
C ALA A 236 -27.71 -12.83 10.08
N ASN A 237 -27.27 -12.45 8.86
CA ASN A 237 -26.94 -13.41 7.79
C ASN A 237 -25.51 -13.25 7.25
N VAL A 238 -24.77 -12.24 7.71
CA VAL A 238 -23.41 -11.95 7.23
C VAL A 238 -22.47 -11.94 8.42
N MET A 239 -21.47 -12.81 8.39
CA MET A 239 -20.39 -12.87 9.38
C MET A 239 -19.20 -12.05 8.89
N LEU A 240 -18.42 -11.52 9.83
CA LEU A 240 -17.15 -10.87 9.52
C LEU A 240 -16.18 -11.96 9.02
N PRO A 241 -15.66 -11.84 7.78
CA PRO A 241 -14.85 -12.90 7.20
C PRO A 241 -13.43 -12.91 7.80
N VAL A 242 -12.79 -14.08 7.84
CA VAL A 242 -11.45 -14.25 8.43
C VAL A 242 -10.33 -13.47 7.72
N ASP A 243 -10.57 -13.05 6.48
CA ASP A 243 -9.67 -12.20 5.69
C ASP A 243 -10.10 -10.73 5.67
N ILE A 244 -10.89 -10.26 6.65
CA ILE A 244 -11.45 -8.89 6.65
C ILE A 244 -10.38 -7.80 6.57
N HIS A 245 -9.21 -8.00 7.18
CA HIS A 245 -8.07 -7.09 7.01
C HIS A 245 -7.67 -6.96 5.52
N ASN A 246 -7.58 -8.09 4.81
CA ASN A 246 -7.22 -8.10 3.39
C ASN A 246 -8.29 -7.46 2.53
N ARG A 247 -9.57 -7.70 2.84
CA ARG A 247 -10.70 -7.07 2.17
C ARG A 247 -10.70 -5.56 2.36
N PHE A 248 -10.31 -5.04 3.53
CA PHE A 248 -10.14 -3.60 3.71
C PHE A 248 -9.05 -3.04 2.79
N SER A 249 -7.88 -3.69 2.71
CA SER A 249 -6.80 -3.26 1.82
C SER A 249 -7.23 -3.27 0.35
N GLN A 250 -7.94 -4.32 -0.07
CA GLN A 250 -8.52 -4.38 -1.41
C GLN A 250 -9.58 -3.31 -1.62
N ALA A 251 -10.47 -3.04 -0.66
CA ALA A 251 -11.49 -2.00 -0.76
C ALA A 251 -10.88 -0.60 -0.93
N LEU A 252 -9.79 -0.30 -0.20
CA LEU A 252 -9.04 0.95 -0.37
C LEU A 252 -8.49 1.08 -1.80
N VAL A 253 -7.88 0.02 -2.32
CA VAL A 253 -7.32 0.03 -3.68
C VAL A 253 -8.43 0.06 -4.73
N ASN A 254 -9.50 -0.73 -4.56
CA ASN A 254 -10.64 -0.86 -5.47
C ASN A 254 -11.41 0.44 -5.60
N PHE A 255 -11.63 1.15 -4.49
CA PHE A 255 -12.27 2.46 -4.54
C PHE A 255 -11.38 3.46 -5.30
N HIS A 256 -10.07 3.43 -5.04
CA HIS A 256 -9.14 4.38 -5.63
C HIS A 256 -8.88 4.18 -7.14
N GLN A 257 -8.87 2.93 -7.63
CA GLN A 257 -8.19 2.52 -8.87
C GLN A 257 -8.11 3.60 -9.98
N ASP A 258 -6.97 4.31 -10.00
CA ASP A 258 -6.58 5.41 -10.90
C ASP A 258 -6.55 5.06 -12.41
N PHE A 259 -6.88 3.80 -12.77
CA PHE A 259 -6.73 3.28 -14.14
C PHE A 259 -7.98 2.59 -14.70
N ASP A 260 -9.07 2.49 -13.93
CA ASP A 260 -10.34 1.96 -14.42
C ASP A 260 -11.38 3.08 -14.38
N GLU A 261 -12.11 3.30 -15.49
CA GLU A 261 -12.98 4.48 -15.68
C GLU A 261 -14.28 4.41 -14.85
N ASP A 262 -14.48 3.35 -14.06
CA ASP A 262 -15.73 3.02 -13.37
C ASP A 262 -15.67 3.20 -11.84
N THR A 263 -14.65 3.88 -11.29
CA THR A 263 -14.64 4.23 -9.85
C THR A 263 -15.33 5.56 -9.58
N ASN A 264 -15.84 5.72 -8.35
CA ASN A 264 -16.41 6.99 -7.88
C ASN A 264 -15.37 7.89 -7.20
N ASP A 265 -14.09 7.51 -7.19
CA ASP A 265 -13.02 8.31 -6.61
C ASP A 265 -12.70 9.51 -7.51
N ASN A 266 -13.06 10.70 -7.04
CA ASN A 266 -12.76 11.97 -7.68
C ASN A 266 -11.73 12.79 -6.88
N THR A 267 -11.02 12.18 -5.92
CA THR A 267 -9.99 12.87 -5.11
C THR A 267 -8.84 13.40 -5.97
N GLY A 268 -8.57 12.76 -7.12
CA GLY A 268 -7.44 13.10 -7.98
C GLY A 268 -6.08 12.79 -7.38
N LEU A 269 -6.06 12.00 -6.29
CA LEU A 269 -4.83 11.43 -5.75
C LEU A 269 -4.24 10.46 -6.77
N THR A 270 -2.92 10.31 -6.80
CA THR A 270 -2.24 9.25 -7.54
C THR A 270 -1.95 8.05 -6.64
N SER A 271 -1.61 6.89 -7.21
CA SER A 271 -1.34 5.65 -6.42
C SER A 271 -0.21 5.77 -5.37
N ASP A 272 0.70 6.74 -5.50
CA ASP A 272 1.74 7.07 -4.52
C ASP A 272 1.29 8.04 -3.42
N GLN A 273 0.09 8.60 -3.55
CA GLN A 273 -0.49 9.58 -2.62
C GLN A 273 -1.56 8.98 -1.70
N ILE A 274 -1.98 7.73 -1.92
CA ILE A 274 -2.98 7.04 -1.06
C ILE A 274 -2.41 6.53 0.27
N GLY A 275 -1.12 6.75 0.51
CA GLY A 275 -0.41 6.27 1.69
C GLY A 275 -0.10 4.77 1.63
N THR A 276 0.24 4.19 2.79
CA THR A 276 0.54 2.76 2.90
C THR A 276 -0.73 1.93 2.85
N VAL A 277 -0.80 1.02 1.90
CA VAL A 277 -1.87 -0.01 1.87
C VAL A 277 -1.58 -1.04 2.95
N PRO A 278 -2.55 -1.37 3.83
CA PRO A 278 -2.31 -2.31 4.93
C PRO A 278 -1.95 -3.70 4.43
N PHE A 279 -0.97 -4.34 5.07
CA PHE A 279 -0.49 -5.64 4.65
C PHE A 279 -1.12 -6.77 5.46
N ALA A 280 -2.25 -7.27 4.97
CA ALA A 280 -2.89 -8.49 5.48
C ALA A 280 -2.23 -9.76 4.90
N LYS A 281 -2.18 -10.83 5.71
CA LYS A 281 -1.50 -12.09 5.38
C LYS A 281 -2.43 -13.24 5.00
N VAL A 282 -3.74 -13.06 5.15
CA VAL A 282 -4.75 -14.08 4.81
C VAL A 282 -5.67 -13.50 3.77
N ALA A 283 -5.95 -14.24 2.70
CA ALA A 283 -6.92 -13.89 1.67
C ALA A 283 -7.81 -15.10 1.38
N LEU A 284 -9.11 -14.88 1.19
CA LEU A 284 -10.04 -15.90 0.72
C LEU A 284 -10.43 -15.63 -0.73
N THR A 285 -10.38 -16.67 -1.54
CA THR A 285 -11.01 -16.71 -2.87
C THR A 285 -12.32 -17.49 -2.80
N SER A 286 -12.96 -17.70 -3.96
CA SER A 286 -14.19 -18.49 -4.03
C SER A 286 -14.00 -19.94 -3.57
N ALA A 287 -12.81 -20.51 -3.80
CA ALA A 287 -12.48 -21.91 -3.48
C ALA A 287 -11.37 -22.10 -2.44
N TYR A 288 -10.51 -21.10 -2.23
CA TYR A 288 -9.27 -21.28 -1.48
C TYR A 288 -9.09 -20.27 -0.37
N LYS A 289 -8.26 -20.65 0.61
CA LYS A 289 -7.65 -19.79 1.61
C LYS A 289 -6.15 -19.75 1.31
N ILE A 290 -5.64 -18.54 1.13
CA ILE A 290 -4.23 -18.31 0.85
C ILE A 290 -3.62 -17.54 2.03
N VAL A 291 -2.56 -18.09 2.60
CA VAL A 291 -1.81 -17.47 3.70
C VAL A 291 -0.40 -17.12 3.24
N TYR A 292 -0.09 -15.84 3.25
CA TYR A 292 1.26 -15.31 3.08
C TYR A 292 2.07 -15.51 4.36
N LYS A 293 3.13 -16.31 4.27
CA LYS A 293 4.09 -16.52 5.36
C LYS A 293 5.38 -15.76 5.03
N PRO A 294 5.67 -14.64 5.71
CA PRO A 294 6.91 -13.90 5.48
C PRO A 294 8.13 -14.78 5.72
N GLY A 295 9.21 -14.50 4.98
CA GLY A 295 10.51 -15.11 5.23
C GLY A 295 11.18 -14.58 6.51
N MET A 296 12.48 -14.83 6.63
CA MET A 296 13.28 -14.38 7.79
C MET A 296 13.43 -12.85 7.88
N MET A 297 13.19 -12.13 6.79
CA MET A 297 13.25 -10.68 6.72
C MET A 297 11.99 -10.16 6.01
N ASP A 298 11.57 -8.96 6.40
CA ASP A 298 10.52 -8.23 5.70
C ASP A 298 10.94 -7.91 4.26
N ALA A 299 9.95 -7.65 3.41
CA ALA A 299 10.20 -7.38 2.00
C ALA A 299 11.07 -6.12 1.81
N MET A 300 12.06 -6.23 0.93
CA MET A 300 13.00 -5.14 0.62
C MET A 300 13.35 -5.12 -0.86
N GLU A 301 13.78 -3.95 -1.36
CA GLU A 301 14.34 -3.83 -2.71
C GLU A 301 15.46 -4.87 -2.88
N GLY A 302 15.39 -5.61 -3.99
CA GLY A 302 16.17 -6.80 -4.22
C GLY A 302 15.43 -8.07 -3.85
N LYS A 303 16.16 -9.10 -3.43
CA LYS A 303 15.60 -10.42 -3.18
C LYS A 303 14.73 -10.45 -1.93
N THR A 304 13.49 -10.90 -2.09
CA THR A 304 12.59 -11.27 -1.00
C THR A 304 12.13 -12.72 -1.19
N MET A 305 12.24 -13.52 -0.14
CA MET A 305 11.70 -14.89 -0.10
C MET A 305 10.55 -14.96 0.90
N PHE A 306 9.50 -15.66 0.54
CA PHE A 306 8.33 -15.90 1.38
C PHE A 306 7.67 -17.20 0.95
N LYS A 307 6.67 -17.63 1.72
CA LYS A 307 5.87 -18.81 1.35
C LYS A 307 4.41 -18.47 1.19
N LEU A 308 3.74 -19.19 0.31
CA LEU A 308 2.30 -19.22 0.22
C LEU A 308 1.80 -20.58 0.70
N LEU A 309 0.89 -20.58 1.67
CA LEU A 309 0.13 -21.76 2.05
C LEU A 309 -1.25 -21.66 1.41
N ILE A 310 -1.59 -22.60 0.53
CA ILE A 310 -2.85 -22.65 -0.20
C ILE A 310 -3.63 -23.87 0.26
N THR A 311 -4.78 -23.64 0.88
CA THR A 311 -5.71 -24.67 1.34
C THR A 311 -7.10 -24.41 0.76
N ASP A 312 -7.97 -25.41 0.80
CA ASP A 312 -9.40 -25.15 0.74
C ASP A 312 -9.88 -24.42 2.02
N HIS A 313 -11.17 -24.10 2.09
CA HIS A 313 -11.76 -23.44 3.28
C HIS A 313 -11.88 -24.36 4.51
N ASN A 314 -11.59 -25.66 4.38
CA ASN A 314 -11.56 -26.63 5.48
C ASN A 314 -10.11 -26.95 5.92
N ASP A 315 -9.18 -26.06 5.59
CA ASP A 315 -7.74 -26.18 5.84
C ASP A 315 -7.11 -27.48 5.28
N GLN A 316 -7.75 -28.11 4.28
CA GLN A 316 -7.11 -29.18 3.53
C GLN A 316 -6.17 -28.55 2.50
N PRO A 317 -4.89 -28.98 2.43
CA PRO A 317 -3.99 -28.53 1.38
C PRO A 317 -4.65 -28.66 0.01
N ALA A 318 -4.52 -27.63 -0.82
CA ALA A 318 -4.92 -27.70 -2.21
C ALA A 318 -4.02 -28.72 -2.92
N SER A 319 -4.37 -30.00 -2.81
CA SER A 319 -3.54 -31.13 -3.23
C SER A 319 -4.13 -31.81 -4.45
N GLY A 320 -3.36 -31.84 -5.54
CA GLY A 320 -3.70 -32.58 -6.74
C GLY A 320 -2.83 -32.13 -7.90
N SER A 321 -1.66 -32.77 -8.06
CA SER A 321 -0.77 -32.60 -9.22
C SER A 321 -0.41 -31.15 -9.58
N GLY A 322 0.26 -30.42 -8.68
CA GLY A 322 0.77 -29.08 -8.97
C GLY A 322 -0.34 -28.10 -9.32
N LEU A 323 -0.92 -27.47 -8.29
CA LEU A 323 -1.75 -26.28 -8.50
C LEU A 323 -0.88 -25.29 -9.29
N ASP A 324 -1.19 -25.10 -10.57
CA ASP A 324 -0.47 -24.18 -11.43
C ASP A 324 -1.09 -22.81 -11.22
N PHE A 325 -0.44 -22.03 -10.36
CA PHE A 325 -0.85 -20.65 -10.12
C PHE A 325 0.23 -19.70 -10.63
N THR A 326 -0.22 -18.51 -11.03
CA THR A 326 0.70 -17.45 -11.43
C THR A 326 0.76 -16.39 -10.35
N LEU A 327 1.97 -16.07 -9.89
CA LEU A 327 2.24 -14.89 -9.09
C LEU A 327 2.53 -13.71 -10.04
N MET A 328 1.89 -12.57 -9.83
CA MET A 328 2.08 -11.38 -10.66
C MET A 328 2.41 -10.19 -9.76
N PRO A 329 3.70 -9.97 -9.44
CA PRO A 329 4.10 -8.80 -8.66
C PRO A 329 3.99 -7.54 -9.52
N MET A 330 3.26 -6.55 -9.02
CA MET A 330 2.96 -5.30 -9.71
C MET A 330 3.15 -4.11 -8.80
N MET A 331 4.00 -3.16 -9.18
CA MET A 331 4.13 -1.86 -8.52
C MET A 331 3.17 -0.88 -9.18
N HIS A 332 2.37 -0.19 -8.37
CA HIS A 332 1.47 0.87 -8.79
C HIS A 332 2.06 2.21 -8.33
N MET A 333 2.38 3.09 -9.27
CA MET A 333 2.96 4.43 -9.03
C MET A 333 2.11 5.49 -9.72
N ALA A 334 2.46 6.77 -9.53
CA ALA A 334 1.84 7.88 -10.26
C ALA A 334 1.82 7.63 -11.79
N GLY A 335 0.63 7.40 -12.35
CA GLY A 335 0.42 7.24 -13.80
C GLY A 335 1.13 6.05 -14.46
N HIS A 336 1.81 5.18 -13.70
CA HIS A 336 2.60 4.08 -14.24
C HIS A 336 2.48 2.83 -13.38
N LYS A 337 2.54 1.67 -14.05
CA LYS A 337 2.69 0.37 -13.39
C LYS A 337 3.90 -0.34 -13.94
N HIS A 338 4.56 -1.13 -13.11
CA HIS A 338 5.59 -2.03 -13.60
C HIS A 338 5.65 -3.31 -12.77
N SER A 339 6.03 -4.40 -13.42
CA SER A 339 6.29 -5.66 -12.75
C SER A 339 7.74 -5.72 -12.25
N THR A 340 8.12 -6.87 -11.71
CA THR A 340 9.46 -7.13 -11.23
C THR A 340 9.85 -8.57 -11.53
N PRO A 341 11.14 -8.89 -11.70
CA PRO A 341 11.57 -10.27 -11.88
C PRO A 341 11.18 -11.14 -10.68
N MET A 342 10.85 -12.39 -10.95
CA MET A 342 10.58 -13.40 -9.93
C MET A 342 11.08 -14.77 -10.41
N LEU A 343 11.27 -15.68 -9.47
CA LEU A 343 11.36 -17.11 -9.76
C LEU A 343 9.97 -17.73 -9.65
N ASP A 344 9.78 -18.85 -10.32
CA ASP A 344 8.58 -19.67 -10.14
C ASP A 344 8.43 -20.06 -8.67
N CYS A 345 7.19 -20.05 -8.18
CA CYS A 345 6.89 -20.55 -6.85
C CYS A 345 6.90 -22.08 -6.88
N VAL A 346 7.71 -22.71 -6.04
CA VAL A 346 7.90 -24.17 -6.03
C VAL A 346 7.31 -24.77 -4.78
N GLU A 347 6.48 -25.81 -4.93
CA GLU A 347 5.95 -26.58 -3.79
C GLU A 347 7.08 -27.34 -3.10
N ILE A 348 7.27 -27.14 -1.79
CA ILE A 348 8.39 -27.71 -1.04
C ILE A 348 7.97 -28.44 0.23
N GLY A 349 8.32 -29.72 0.33
CA GLY A 349 8.29 -30.52 1.56
C GLY A 349 6.91 -30.86 2.15
N ILE A 350 5.96 -29.93 2.11
CA ILE A 350 4.59 -30.02 2.62
C ILE A 350 3.65 -29.65 1.48
N THR A 351 2.67 -30.51 1.22
CA THR A 351 1.65 -30.24 0.20
C THR A 351 0.89 -28.95 0.51
N GLY A 352 0.68 -28.10 -0.51
CA GLY A 352 0.01 -26.81 -0.40
C GLY A 352 0.91 -25.66 0.08
N GLU A 353 2.21 -25.89 0.35
CA GLU A 353 3.16 -24.84 0.73
C GLU A 353 4.19 -24.59 -0.39
N TYR A 354 4.26 -23.35 -0.86
CA TYR A 354 5.07 -22.94 -2.01
C TYR A 354 6.11 -21.91 -1.59
N ASP A 355 7.38 -22.17 -1.89
CA ASP A 355 8.46 -21.19 -1.75
C ASP A 355 8.46 -20.26 -2.96
N CYS A 356 8.29 -18.97 -2.71
CA CYS A 356 8.28 -17.93 -3.72
C CYS A 356 9.47 -16.99 -3.54
N THR A 357 10.07 -16.56 -4.65
CA THR A 357 11.14 -15.55 -4.64
C THR A 357 10.81 -14.43 -5.61
N VAL A 358 10.78 -13.20 -5.10
CA VAL A 358 10.55 -11.99 -5.88
C VAL A 358 11.76 -11.07 -5.74
N TYR A 359 12.21 -10.48 -6.84
CA TYR A 359 13.30 -9.51 -6.86
C TYR A 359 12.75 -8.12 -7.10
N TYR A 360 12.36 -7.41 -6.04
CA TYR A 360 11.76 -6.09 -6.15
C TYR A 360 12.73 -5.08 -6.74
N LEU A 361 12.30 -4.41 -7.81
CA LEU A 361 13.10 -3.37 -8.48
C LEU A 361 13.18 -2.08 -7.68
N MET A 362 12.28 -1.84 -6.73
CA MET A 362 12.24 -0.63 -5.92
C MET A 362 11.36 -0.80 -4.67
N SER A 363 11.51 0.12 -3.72
CA SER A 363 10.68 0.20 -2.51
C SER A 363 9.26 0.74 -2.78
N SER A 364 8.38 0.53 -1.81
CA SER A 364 7.03 1.12 -1.72
C SER A 364 7.03 2.63 -1.42
N MET A 365 8.17 3.33 -1.51
CA MET A 365 8.18 4.79 -1.31
C MET A 365 7.54 5.56 -2.47
N MET A 366 7.39 4.92 -3.63
CA MET A 366 6.87 5.53 -4.87
C MET A 366 5.47 5.01 -5.22
N GLY A 367 4.77 4.38 -4.27
CA GLY A 367 3.51 3.67 -4.50
C GLY A 367 3.42 2.36 -3.74
N TYR A 368 2.57 1.43 -4.17
CA TYR A 368 2.39 0.15 -3.49
C TYR A 368 2.64 -1.04 -4.42
N TRP A 369 3.07 -2.15 -3.82
CA TRP A 369 3.19 -3.43 -4.50
C TRP A 369 1.91 -4.24 -4.31
N ASP A 370 1.39 -4.80 -5.38
CA ASP A 370 0.33 -5.80 -5.41
C ASP A 370 0.93 -7.13 -5.86
N LEU A 371 0.95 -8.11 -4.97
CA LEU A 371 1.24 -9.50 -5.28
C LEU A 371 -0.09 -10.20 -5.59
N LYS A 372 -0.47 -10.17 -6.86
CA LYS A 372 -1.64 -10.88 -7.35
C LYS A 372 -1.31 -12.37 -7.49
N VAL A 373 -2.07 -13.23 -6.83
CA VAL A 373 -1.99 -14.70 -6.92
C VAL A 373 -3.21 -15.18 -7.70
N ASP A 374 -2.99 -15.70 -8.90
CA ASP A 374 -4.04 -16.19 -9.81
C ASP A 374 -4.01 -17.73 -9.85
N LEU A 375 -5.02 -18.37 -9.26
CA LEU A 375 -5.11 -19.83 -9.11
C LEU A 375 -5.82 -20.53 -10.27
N ASP A 376 -6.48 -19.79 -11.17
CA ASP A 376 -7.25 -20.36 -12.28
C ASP A 376 -6.37 -20.65 -13.51
N GLY A 377 -5.10 -20.23 -13.50
CA GLY A 377 -4.13 -20.42 -14.60
C GLY A 377 -4.58 -19.77 -15.93
N SER A 378 -5.70 -19.06 -15.92
CA SER A 378 -6.40 -18.51 -17.07
C SER A 378 -6.65 -17.04 -16.80
N MET A 379 -5.94 -16.18 -17.54
CA MET A 379 -6.08 -14.72 -17.47
C MET A 379 -7.47 -14.16 -17.85
N MET A 380 -8.48 -15.03 -18.02
CA MET A 380 -9.82 -14.70 -18.52
C MET A 380 -10.96 -15.02 -17.54
N THR A 381 -10.72 -15.75 -16.44
CA THR A 381 -11.72 -16.02 -15.40
C THR A 381 -11.25 -15.43 -14.08
N THR A 382 -12.00 -14.47 -13.54
CA THR A 382 -11.58 -13.59 -12.43
C THR A 382 -11.98 -14.12 -11.05
N THR A 383 -12.27 -15.42 -10.90
CA THR A 383 -12.97 -15.92 -9.71
C THR A 383 -12.05 -16.36 -8.58
N ASP A 384 -10.84 -16.85 -8.88
CA ASP A 384 -9.88 -17.28 -7.84
C ASP A 384 -8.58 -16.47 -7.87
N ILE A 385 -8.72 -15.17 -7.59
CA ILE A 385 -7.61 -14.22 -7.45
C ILE A 385 -7.52 -13.78 -5.99
N ALA A 386 -6.30 -13.76 -5.44
CA ALA A 386 -5.98 -13.11 -4.18
C ALA A 386 -4.96 -11.98 -4.37
N HIS A 387 -5.06 -10.94 -3.54
CA HIS A 387 -4.16 -9.80 -3.55
C HIS A 387 -3.43 -9.67 -2.23
N PHE A 388 -2.13 -9.39 -2.26
CA PHE A 388 -1.33 -9.11 -1.08
C PHE A 388 -0.50 -7.85 -1.30
N TYR A 389 -0.46 -6.95 -0.31
CA TYR A 389 0.20 -5.64 -0.45
C TYR A 389 1.43 -5.51 0.46
N PRO A 390 2.54 -6.25 0.21
CA PRO A 390 3.72 -6.15 1.06
C PRO A 390 4.32 -4.75 0.99
N THR A 391 4.69 -4.21 2.15
CA THR A 391 5.49 -2.99 2.21
C THR A 391 6.95 -3.34 1.92
N VAL A 392 7.46 -2.92 0.77
CA VAL A 392 8.83 -3.15 0.35
C VAL A 392 9.70 -1.99 0.81
N MET A 393 10.67 -2.27 1.67
CA MET A 393 11.59 -1.26 2.20
C MET A 393 12.78 -1.00 1.26
N MET A 394 13.44 0.15 1.43
CA MET A 394 14.75 0.38 0.82
C MET A 394 15.77 -0.62 1.40
N PRO A 395 16.76 -1.07 0.60
CA PRO A 395 17.75 -2.02 1.10
C PRO A 395 18.64 -1.30 2.14
N MET A 396 18.95 -1.99 3.23
CA MET A 396 19.86 -1.51 4.27
C MET A 396 21.16 -2.31 4.23
N GLY A 397 22.30 -1.62 4.19
CA GLY A 397 23.62 -2.24 4.19
C GLY A 397 24.10 -2.57 2.77
N ASP A 398 24.31 -3.85 2.50
CA ASP A 398 24.89 -4.36 1.25
C ASP A 398 24.08 -3.95 0.00
N THR A 399 24.76 -3.90 -1.14
CA THR A 399 24.12 -3.65 -2.43
C THR A 399 23.19 -4.81 -2.77
N ALA A 400 21.89 -4.52 -2.89
CA ALA A 400 20.89 -5.52 -3.23
C ALA A 400 20.76 -5.74 -4.75
N LYS A 401 21.02 -4.70 -5.55
CA LYS A 401 20.81 -4.68 -7.00
C LYS A 401 21.76 -3.71 -7.69
N VAL A 402 22.22 -4.09 -8.89
CA VAL A 402 22.93 -3.24 -9.86
C VAL A 402 22.31 -3.41 -11.25
N THR A 403 22.64 -2.54 -12.21
CA THR A 403 22.09 -2.64 -13.58
C THR A 403 23.18 -2.48 -14.63
N LEU A 404 23.25 -3.41 -15.58
CA LEU A 404 24.00 -3.26 -16.82
C LEU A 404 23.06 -3.02 -18.01
N LYS A 405 23.57 -2.50 -19.12
CA LYS A 405 22.78 -2.10 -20.29
C LYS A 405 23.45 -2.56 -21.59
N GLY A 406 22.65 -2.89 -22.59
CA GLY A 406 23.11 -3.15 -23.96
C GLY A 406 23.64 -1.88 -24.65
N VAL A 407 24.61 -2.02 -25.54
CA VAL A 407 25.10 -0.93 -26.40
C VAL A 407 24.42 -1.01 -27.76
N GLU A 408 24.54 -2.15 -28.43
CA GLU A 408 23.80 -2.50 -29.66
C GLU A 408 22.50 -3.24 -29.36
N ASP A 409 22.44 -3.93 -28.21
CA ASP A 409 21.25 -4.60 -27.75
C ASP A 409 20.22 -3.62 -27.16
N THR A 410 19.12 -3.47 -27.90
CA THR A 410 18.10 -2.47 -27.66
C THR A 410 16.70 -3.07 -27.69
N ILE A 411 15.77 -2.41 -27.01
CA ILE A 411 14.35 -2.72 -26.98
C ILE A 411 13.54 -1.47 -27.32
N THR A 412 12.27 -1.64 -27.66
CA THR A 412 11.34 -0.53 -27.82
C THR A 412 10.64 -0.26 -26.49
N ASN A 413 10.75 0.96 -25.95
CA ASN A 413 10.05 1.35 -24.73
C ASN A 413 8.54 1.60 -25.00
N MET A 414 7.78 1.94 -23.95
CA MET A 414 6.34 2.20 -24.07
C MET A 414 6.00 3.40 -24.98
N ASP A 415 6.92 4.35 -25.16
CA ASP A 415 6.75 5.50 -26.06
C ASP A 415 7.08 5.17 -27.53
N GLY A 416 7.42 3.91 -27.83
CA GLY A 416 7.85 3.50 -29.17
C GLY A 416 9.29 3.89 -29.51
N LEU A 417 10.10 4.32 -28.54
CA LEU A 417 11.49 4.71 -28.72
C LEU A 417 12.43 3.53 -28.50
N THR A 418 13.45 3.42 -29.35
CA THR A 418 14.54 2.46 -29.17
C THR A 418 15.44 2.92 -28.02
N VAL A 419 15.60 2.06 -27.01
CA VAL A 419 16.43 2.28 -25.83
C VAL A 419 17.31 1.07 -25.57
N SER A 420 18.47 1.27 -24.92
CA SER A 420 19.30 0.15 -24.46
C SER A 420 18.51 -0.79 -23.55
N ARG A 421 18.58 -2.09 -23.82
CA ARG A 421 18.00 -3.10 -22.95
C ARG A 421 18.69 -3.06 -21.59
N SER A 422 17.92 -3.03 -20.51
CA SER A 422 18.45 -3.00 -19.14
C SER A 422 18.45 -4.42 -18.55
N TYR A 423 19.53 -4.74 -17.85
CA TYR A 423 19.78 -6.01 -17.18
C TYR A 423 19.96 -5.76 -15.68
N PRO A 424 18.87 -5.75 -14.90
CA PRO A 424 18.98 -5.73 -13.45
C PRO A 424 19.62 -7.05 -12.97
N ILE A 425 20.63 -6.91 -12.11
CA ILE A 425 21.38 -8.00 -11.49
C ILE A 425 21.19 -7.85 -9.99
N PHE A 426 20.70 -8.91 -9.34
CA PHE A 426 20.37 -8.92 -7.92
C PHE A 426 21.35 -9.79 -7.14
N LYS A 427 21.70 -9.36 -5.92
CA LYS A 427 22.42 -10.22 -4.97
C LYS A 427 21.50 -11.37 -4.58
N GLU A 428 21.88 -12.60 -4.92
CA GLU A 428 21.07 -13.80 -4.67
C GLU A 428 21.47 -14.47 -3.36
N SER A 429 22.77 -14.64 -3.12
CA SER A 429 23.30 -15.11 -1.84
C SER A 429 24.76 -14.75 -1.67
N LEU A 430 25.16 -14.61 -0.41
CA LEU A 430 26.55 -14.65 0.03
C LEU A 430 26.61 -15.65 1.18
N MET A 431 27.25 -16.79 0.97
CA MET A 431 27.32 -17.88 1.95
C MET A 431 28.74 -18.43 2.00
N GLY A 432 29.23 -18.82 3.17
CA GLY A 432 30.58 -19.36 3.24
C GLY A 432 31.09 -19.59 4.64
N SER A 433 32.40 -19.72 4.73
CA SER A 433 33.15 -19.72 5.98
C SER A 433 34.16 -18.57 5.95
N PRO A 434 34.65 -18.12 7.12
CA PRO A 434 35.69 -17.09 7.21
C PRO A 434 36.80 -17.22 6.16
N GLY A 435 36.94 -16.19 5.32
CA GLY A 435 37.94 -16.13 4.24
C GLY A 435 37.65 -16.97 2.98
N LEU A 436 36.53 -17.68 2.90
CA LEU A 436 36.12 -18.44 1.72
C LEU A 436 34.60 -18.41 1.53
N TYR A 437 34.15 -17.59 0.59
CA TYR A 437 32.74 -17.32 0.32
C TYR A 437 32.31 -17.76 -1.07
N ASN A 438 31.06 -18.16 -1.15
CA ASN A 438 30.31 -18.36 -2.37
C ASN A 438 29.39 -17.17 -2.57
N PHE A 439 29.41 -16.61 -3.77
CA PHE A 439 28.57 -15.48 -4.13
C PHE A 439 27.73 -15.86 -5.34
N SER A 440 26.44 -15.54 -5.28
CA SER A 440 25.53 -15.74 -6.39
C SER A 440 24.75 -14.47 -6.70
N VAL A 441 24.41 -14.33 -7.97
CA VAL A 441 23.55 -13.26 -8.49
C VAL A 441 22.41 -13.85 -9.30
N PHE A 442 21.28 -13.15 -9.33
CA PHE A 442 20.19 -13.41 -10.26
C PHE A 442 20.18 -12.33 -11.35
N VAL A 443 20.14 -12.72 -12.61
CA VAL A 443 20.15 -11.82 -13.77
C VAL A 443 18.80 -11.91 -14.49
N ALA A 444 18.15 -10.76 -14.67
CA ALA A 444 16.97 -10.63 -15.52
C ALA A 444 17.20 -9.59 -16.62
N ALA A 445 16.37 -9.62 -17.65
CA ALA A 445 16.35 -8.61 -18.72
C ALA A 445 15.01 -7.89 -18.72
N GLN A 446 15.02 -6.57 -18.76
CA GLN A 446 13.81 -5.79 -18.97
C GLN A 446 13.41 -5.86 -20.45
N GLU A 447 12.33 -6.56 -20.78
CA GLU A 447 11.72 -6.58 -22.13
C GLU A 447 10.72 -5.45 -22.28
N THR A 448 9.90 -5.27 -21.26
CA THR A 448 8.88 -4.23 -21.14
C THR A 448 8.78 -3.82 -19.68
N MET A 449 7.92 -2.83 -19.35
CA MET A 449 7.62 -2.53 -17.95
C MET A 449 6.91 -3.70 -17.22
N MET A 450 6.44 -4.71 -17.93
CA MET A 450 5.65 -5.82 -17.40
C MET A 450 6.36 -7.18 -17.51
N SER A 451 7.53 -7.23 -18.14
CA SER A 451 8.20 -8.49 -18.48
C SER A 451 9.69 -8.41 -18.18
N PHE A 452 10.12 -9.28 -17.27
CA PHE A 452 11.47 -9.38 -16.77
C PHE A 452 11.99 -10.83 -16.78
N PRO A 453 12.11 -11.47 -17.95
CA PRO A 453 12.59 -12.85 -18.04
C PRO A 453 13.98 -13.03 -17.44
N ALA A 454 14.20 -14.17 -16.79
CA ALA A 454 15.50 -14.61 -16.33
C ALA A 454 16.47 -14.82 -17.50
N VAL A 455 17.74 -14.47 -17.29
CA VAL A 455 18.79 -14.52 -18.33
C VAL A 455 19.71 -15.71 -18.07
N PHE A 456 19.56 -16.74 -18.89
CA PHE A 456 20.37 -17.96 -18.88
C PHE A 456 20.42 -18.57 -20.29
N VAL A 457 21.28 -19.55 -20.51
CA VAL A 457 21.41 -20.15 -21.85
C VAL A 457 20.10 -20.83 -22.26
N ASN A 458 19.64 -20.57 -23.48
CA ASN A 458 18.33 -20.96 -24.04
C ASN A 458 17.10 -20.24 -23.48
N SER A 459 17.26 -19.26 -22.58
CA SER A 459 16.12 -18.41 -22.21
C SER A 459 15.72 -17.50 -23.39
N MET A 460 14.48 -17.00 -23.37
CA MET A 460 13.91 -16.25 -24.51
C MET A 460 13.91 -14.76 -24.20
N LEU A 461 14.58 -13.97 -25.03
CA LEU A 461 14.54 -12.50 -25.02
C LEU A 461 13.97 -11.99 -26.34
N SER A 462 12.90 -11.17 -26.30
CA SER A 462 12.18 -10.65 -27.47
C SER A 462 11.82 -11.70 -28.53
N GLY A 463 11.60 -12.95 -28.10
CA GLY A 463 11.31 -14.09 -28.99
C GLY A 463 12.54 -14.81 -29.57
N ASN A 464 13.76 -14.42 -29.21
CA ASN A 464 15.00 -15.08 -29.60
C ASN A 464 15.57 -15.88 -28.42
N ALA A 465 16.03 -17.10 -28.69
CA ALA A 465 16.71 -17.91 -27.69
C ALA A 465 18.15 -17.44 -27.51
N LEU A 466 18.58 -17.26 -26.25
CA LEU A 466 19.96 -16.92 -25.93
C LEU A 466 20.89 -18.09 -26.25
N VAL A 467 21.87 -17.84 -27.12
CA VAL A 467 22.86 -18.83 -27.57
C VAL A 467 23.95 -19.02 -26.53
N ASN A 468 24.38 -17.94 -25.91
CA ASN A 468 25.41 -17.96 -24.88
C ASN A 468 25.23 -16.80 -23.90
N VAL A 469 25.49 -17.04 -22.63
CA VAL A 469 25.50 -16.01 -21.59
C VAL A 469 26.73 -16.27 -20.71
N ILE A 470 27.49 -15.21 -20.43
CA ILE A 470 28.69 -15.27 -19.60
C ILE A 470 28.55 -14.25 -18.49
N VAL A 471 28.62 -14.72 -17.25
CA VAL A 471 28.73 -13.88 -16.05
C VAL A 471 30.11 -14.08 -15.45
N GLU A 472 30.87 -13.00 -15.29
CA GLU A 472 32.21 -13.04 -14.68
C GLU A 472 32.21 -12.21 -13.41
N ILE A 473 32.86 -12.72 -12.36
CA ILE A 473 32.88 -12.12 -11.04
C ILE A 473 34.33 -11.94 -10.58
N SER A 474 34.66 -10.78 -10.02
CA SER A 474 35.96 -10.46 -9.44
C SER A 474 35.79 -9.93 -8.02
N ALA A 475 36.65 -10.39 -7.10
CA ALA A 475 36.73 -9.92 -5.72
C ALA A 475 38.08 -9.24 -5.40
N ASP A 476 38.87 -8.93 -6.44
CA ASP A 476 40.24 -8.41 -6.34
C ASP A 476 40.43 -7.18 -7.24
N ASP A 477 39.41 -6.32 -7.28
CA ASP A 477 39.42 -5.07 -8.04
C ASP A 477 39.63 -5.27 -9.56
N GLY A 478 39.16 -6.40 -10.10
CA GLY A 478 39.27 -6.75 -11.52
C GLY A 478 40.62 -7.36 -11.93
N ALA A 479 41.51 -7.66 -10.98
CA ALA A 479 42.79 -8.29 -11.28
C ALA A 479 42.62 -9.73 -11.79
N SER A 480 41.62 -10.45 -11.30
CA SER A 480 41.20 -11.76 -11.79
C SER A 480 39.68 -11.87 -11.93
N TRP A 481 39.23 -12.56 -12.98
CA TRP A 481 37.82 -12.78 -13.29
C TRP A 481 37.52 -14.26 -13.26
N ILE A 482 36.52 -14.65 -12.47
CA ILE A 482 36.06 -16.02 -12.32
C ILE A 482 34.76 -16.17 -13.09
N LEU A 483 34.70 -17.15 -13.98
CA LEU A 483 33.48 -17.50 -14.70
C LEU A 483 32.46 -18.11 -13.74
N ALA A 484 31.28 -17.51 -13.65
CA ALA A 484 30.18 -18.02 -12.86
C ALA A 484 29.52 -19.24 -13.53
N THR A 485 29.02 -20.15 -12.70
CA THR A 485 28.27 -21.33 -13.14
C THR A 485 26.79 -20.97 -13.30
N ASP A 486 26.23 -21.27 -14.47
CA ASP A 486 24.80 -21.12 -14.78
C ASP A 486 23.96 -22.15 -14.01
N GLY A 487 22.98 -21.69 -13.25
CA GLY A 487 21.97 -22.51 -12.58
C GLY A 487 20.81 -22.93 -13.48
N GLY A 488 20.71 -22.38 -14.70
CA GLY A 488 19.65 -22.67 -15.67
C GLY A 488 18.33 -21.95 -15.39
N ASN A 489 18.32 -21.00 -14.47
CA ASN A 489 17.15 -20.24 -14.03
C ASN A 489 17.46 -18.75 -13.82
N GLY A 490 18.55 -18.26 -14.42
CA GLY A 490 19.06 -16.90 -14.24
C GLY A 490 19.91 -16.69 -12.98
N ILE A 491 20.09 -17.70 -12.13
CA ILE A 491 21.04 -17.66 -11.02
C ILE A 491 22.42 -18.07 -11.51
N TRP A 492 23.42 -17.24 -11.21
CA TRP A 492 24.81 -17.45 -11.56
C TRP A 492 25.65 -17.45 -10.28
N SER A 493 26.55 -18.43 -10.12
CA SER A 493 27.30 -18.60 -8.87
C SER A 493 28.80 -18.79 -9.08
N VAL A 494 29.60 -18.20 -8.18
CA VAL A 494 31.02 -18.48 -8.02
C VAL A 494 31.31 -19.00 -6.63
N THR A 495 32.35 -19.81 -6.52
CA THR A 495 32.81 -20.37 -5.26
C THR A 495 34.25 -19.96 -4.99
N GLY A 496 34.60 -19.88 -3.71
CA GLY A 496 35.99 -19.67 -3.30
C GLY A 496 36.48 -18.22 -3.40
N LEU A 497 35.58 -17.24 -3.28
CA LEU A 497 35.96 -15.83 -3.14
C LEU A 497 36.64 -15.61 -1.79
N THR A 498 37.77 -14.91 -1.80
CA THR A 498 38.48 -14.51 -0.57
C THR A 498 37.98 -13.12 -0.18
N LEU A 499 37.13 -13.07 0.86
CA LEU A 499 36.57 -11.83 1.40
C LEU A 499 36.91 -11.73 2.90
N THR A 500 36.80 -10.53 3.47
CA THR A 500 37.14 -10.22 4.86
C THR A 500 35.87 -10.12 5.71
N ASP A 501 35.73 -11.02 6.67
CA ASP A 501 34.56 -11.08 7.55
C ASP A 501 34.29 -9.76 8.28
N GLY A 502 33.02 -9.35 8.30
CA GLY A 502 32.57 -8.14 8.99
C GLY A 502 33.13 -6.83 8.42
N VAL A 503 33.78 -6.87 7.24
CA VAL A 503 34.27 -5.70 6.51
C VAL A 503 33.52 -5.63 5.19
N ALA A 504 33.14 -4.41 4.78
CA ALA A 504 32.56 -4.20 3.48
C ALA A 504 33.62 -4.41 2.39
N ASP A 505 33.40 -5.38 1.53
CA ASP A 505 34.20 -5.69 0.35
C ASP A 505 33.42 -5.36 -0.94
N GLU A 506 34.15 -5.15 -2.03
CA GLU A 506 33.58 -4.89 -3.36
C GLU A 506 33.70 -6.13 -4.26
N ILE A 507 32.56 -6.55 -4.82
CA ILE A 507 32.51 -7.59 -5.84
C ILE A 507 32.11 -6.95 -7.17
N ARG A 508 32.96 -7.11 -8.19
CA ARG A 508 32.69 -6.64 -9.55
C ARG A 508 32.03 -7.74 -10.39
N VAL A 509 31.03 -7.37 -11.18
CA VAL A 509 30.28 -8.31 -12.04
C VAL A 509 30.24 -7.81 -13.48
N ARG A 510 30.60 -8.68 -14.42
CA ARG A 510 30.42 -8.48 -15.87
C ARG A 510 29.34 -9.40 -16.41
N LEU A 511 28.69 -8.94 -17.48
CA LEU A 511 27.68 -9.70 -18.21
C LEU A 511 27.96 -9.60 -19.71
N THR A 512 28.07 -10.73 -20.38
CA THR A 512 28.04 -10.84 -21.85
C THR A 512 26.83 -11.67 -22.24
N VAL A 513 26.03 -11.18 -23.20
CA VAL A 513 24.84 -11.88 -23.70
C VAL A 513 24.96 -12.02 -25.21
N ASN A 514 24.72 -13.24 -25.68
CA ASN A 514 24.64 -13.59 -27.09
C ASN A 514 23.25 -14.14 -27.41
N ASP A 515 22.48 -13.41 -28.22
CA ASP A 515 21.12 -13.79 -28.65
C ASP A 515 21.08 -14.42 -30.06
N GLY A 516 22.25 -14.77 -30.61
CA GLY A 516 22.44 -15.26 -31.98
C GLY A 516 22.58 -14.15 -33.03
N THR A 517 22.31 -12.89 -32.67
CA THR A 517 22.45 -11.71 -33.54
C THR A 517 23.55 -10.78 -33.01
N VAL A 518 23.54 -10.50 -31.72
CA VAL A 518 24.47 -9.62 -31.01
C VAL A 518 25.20 -10.45 -29.97
N ASP A 519 26.53 -10.44 -29.99
CA ASP A 519 27.38 -11.01 -28.93
C ASP A 519 28.13 -9.87 -28.25
N GLU A 520 27.63 -9.47 -27.08
CA GLU A 520 28.00 -8.18 -26.50
C GLU A 520 28.17 -8.23 -24.98
N MET A 521 29.28 -7.65 -24.53
CA MET A 521 29.49 -7.29 -23.13
C MET A 521 28.71 -6.02 -22.79
N LYS A 522 27.87 -6.11 -21.77
CA LYS A 522 26.99 -5.04 -21.32
C LYS A 522 27.78 -3.98 -20.54
N THR A 523 27.32 -2.74 -20.58
CA THR A 523 27.98 -1.60 -19.92
C THR A 523 27.07 -0.91 -18.92
N THR A 524 27.63 -0.15 -17.98
CA THR A 524 26.85 0.54 -16.94
C THR A 524 25.90 1.61 -17.49
N ASN A 525 26.19 2.14 -18.67
CA ASN A 525 25.50 3.29 -19.25
C ASN A 525 24.90 3.02 -20.64
N GLY A 526 25.11 1.83 -21.22
CA GLY A 526 24.65 1.50 -22.56
C GLY A 526 25.43 2.24 -23.66
N LEU A 527 26.60 2.78 -23.33
CA LEU A 527 27.53 3.37 -24.29
C LEU A 527 28.65 2.39 -24.64
N LEU A 528 29.45 2.73 -25.64
CA LEU A 528 30.62 1.96 -26.08
C LEU A 528 31.47 1.52 -24.89
N ARG A 529 31.93 0.27 -24.96
CA ARG A 529 32.75 -0.35 -23.93
C ARG A 529 34.08 0.38 -23.74
N GLU A 530 34.32 0.76 -22.50
CA GLU A 530 35.60 1.22 -21.95
C GLU A 530 36.04 0.19 -20.90
N VAL A 531 37.09 -0.56 -21.24
CA VAL A 531 37.60 -1.67 -20.42
C VAL A 531 37.96 -1.17 -19.02
N ASP A 532 37.46 -1.87 -18.00
CA ASP A 532 37.66 -1.57 -16.58
C ASP A 532 37.13 -0.18 -16.15
N VAL A 533 36.22 0.42 -16.92
CA VAL A 533 35.59 1.71 -16.59
C VAL A 533 34.07 1.57 -16.55
N ASN A 534 33.46 1.08 -17.62
CA ASN A 534 32.01 0.95 -17.72
C ASN A 534 31.55 -0.47 -18.02
N ASP A 535 32.45 -1.45 -18.04
CA ASP A 535 32.14 -2.82 -18.45
C ASP A 535 31.81 -3.77 -17.30
N TYR A 536 31.67 -3.25 -16.07
CA TYR A 536 31.26 -3.99 -14.88
C TYR A 536 30.38 -3.15 -13.94
N GLN A 537 29.66 -3.81 -13.03
CA GLN A 537 28.99 -3.19 -11.88
C GLN A 537 29.60 -3.67 -10.56
N ILE A 538 29.37 -2.92 -9.48
CA ILE A 538 29.93 -3.21 -8.15
C ILE A 538 28.82 -3.54 -7.17
N PHE A 539 28.94 -4.68 -6.48
CA PHE A 539 28.23 -4.98 -5.24
C PHE A 539 29.13 -4.69 -4.05
N THR A 540 28.68 -3.85 -3.13
CA THR A 540 29.25 -3.79 -1.78
C THR A 540 28.62 -4.90 -0.94
N VAL A 541 29.44 -5.77 -0.36
CA VAL A 541 28.99 -6.90 0.47
C VAL A 541 29.74 -6.98 1.79
N THR A 542 29.09 -7.45 2.83
CA THR A 542 29.70 -7.67 4.15
C THR A 542 29.57 -9.15 4.53
N PRO A 543 30.65 -9.95 4.44
CA PRO A 543 30.64 -11.39 4.71
C PRO A 543 30.41 -11.77 6.18
#